data_AF-A0A836WDW0-F1
#
_entry.id   AF-A0A836WDW0-F1
#
_cell.length_a   1.000
_cell.length_b   1.000
_cell.length_c   1.000
_cell.angle_alpha   90.00
_cell.angle_beta   90.00
_cell.angle_gamma   90.00
#
_symmetry.space_group_name_H-M   'P 1'
#
loop_
_entity.id
_entity.type
_entity.pdbx_description
1 polymer ?
#
loop_
_entity_poly.entity_id
_entity_poly.type
_entity_poly.pdbx_seq_one_letter_code
_entity_poly.pdbx_strand_id
1 'polypeptide(L)'
;MKKKITYLGILILVSNLAVSQSFKVSPLFLSDNYAEYAPCFYKDHFLIFCSNRKNDLIKTITDTTGKYLTDLYIINLSDTGNYKIRLFSKKLTTPFNEGPVCFNKDYSKIFFTRNLHLYTKPKDIEKKK
;
A
#
# COMPACT_ATOMS: atom_id res chain seq x y z
N MET A 1 -40.58 33.44 -31.61
CA MET A 1 -40.06 32.17 -32.17
C MET A 1 -38.55 32.00 -32.04
N LYS A 2 -37.72 32.96 -32.49
CA LYS A 2 -36.25 32.83 -32.49
C LYS A 2 -35.63 32.46 -31.12
N LYS A 3 -36.07 33.08 -30.02
CA LYS A 3 -35.58 32.76 -28.66
C LYS A 3 -35.83 31.31 -28.23
N LYS A 4 -36.98 30.72 -28.59
CA LYS A 4 -37.31 29.32 -28.25
C LYS A 4 -36.40 28.34 -29.00
N ILE A 5 -36.05 28.65 -30.25
CA ILE A 5 -35.12 27.87 -31.06
C ILE A 5 -33.70 27.95 -30.46
N THR A 6 -33.29 29.11 -29.97
CA THR A 6 -31.99 29.28 -29.29
C THR A 6 -31.91 28.46 -27.99
N TYR A 7 -32.94 28.48 -27.14
CA TYR A 7 -32.95 27.66 -25.91
C TYR A 7 -32.94 26.16 -26.21
N LEU A 8 -33.66 25.73 -27.27
CA LEU A 8 -33.65 24.34 -27.70
C LEU A 8 -32.26 23.92 -28.23
N GLY A 9 -31.57 24.80 -28.96
CA GLY A 9 -30.21 24.55 -29.43
C GLY A 9 -29.18 24.45 -28.30
N ILE A 10 -29.29 25.30 -27.27
CA ILE A 10 -28.43 25.23 -26.07
C ILE A 10 -28.68 23.91 -25.31
N LEU A 11 -29.93 23.48 -25.17
CA LEU A 11 -30.29 22.24 -24.48
C LEU A 11 -29.67 20.99 -25.16
N ILE A 12 -29.66 20.96 -26.49
CA ILE A 12 -29.05 19.87 -27.29
C ILE A 12 -27.51 19.89 -27.19
N LEU A 13 -26.90 21.06 -27.05
CA LEU A 13 -25.45 21.16 -26.85
C LEU A 13 -25.03 20.58 -25.49
N VAL A 14 -25.79 20.87 -24.42
CA VAL A 14 -25.48 20.45 -23.04
C VAL A 14 -25.67 18.95 -22.83
N SER A 15 -26.61 18.30 -23.51
CA SER A 15 -26.84 16.86 -23.38
C SER A 15 -25.66 16.00 -23.85
N ASN A 16 -24.77 16.54 -24.68
CA ASN A 16 -23.58 15.83 -25.17
C ASN A 16 -22.36 15.92 -24.24
N LEU A 17 -22.43 16.69 -23.13
CA LEU A 17 -21.32 16.79 -22.16
C LEU A 17 -21.35 15.70 -21.08
N ALA A 18 -22.38 14.86 -21.03
CA ALA A 18 -22.46 13.76 -20.06
C ALA A 18 -21.63 12.55 -20.54
N VAL A 19 -20.31 12.67 -20.51
CA VAL A 19 -19.40 11.54 -20.73
C VAL A 19 -19.40 10.67 -19.48
N SER A 20 -20.07 9.52 -19.55
CA SER A 20 -19.96 8.48 -18.54
C SER A 20 -18.56 7.86 -18.58
N GLN A 21 -17.80 7.98 -17.51
CA GLN A 21 -16.51 7.31 -17.39
C GLN A 21 -16.75 5.84 -17.01
N SER A 22 -16.32 4.91 -17.87
CA SER A 22 -16.33 3.49 -17.56
C SER A 22 -14.96 3.06 -17.04
N PHE A 23 -14.94 2.23 -16.00
CA PHE A 23 -13.72 1.69 -15.41
C PHE A 23 -13.81 0.18 -15.35
N LYS A 24 -12.68 -0.48 -15.61
CA LYS A 24 -12.50 -1.89 -15.34
C LYS A 24 -11.66 -2.03 -14.07
N VAL A 25 -12.23 -2.65 -13.05
CA VAL A 25 -11.51 -2.98 -11.82
C VAL A 25 -10.95 -4.39 -11.96
N SER A 26 -9.68 -4.55 -11.64
CA SER A 26 -9.01 -5.85 -11.57
C SER A 26 -8.23 -5.95 -10.26
N PRO A 27 -8.11 -7.15 -9.66
CA PRO A 27 -7.24 -7.35 -8.52
C PRO A 27 -5.80 -6.95 -8.85
N LEU A 28 -5.13 -6.28 -7.92
CA LEU A 28 -3.69 -6.09 -7.97
C LEU A 28 -3.03 -7.35 -7.42
N PHE A 29 -2.40 -8.12 -8.29
CA PHE A 29 -1.68 -9.34 -7.92
C PHE A 29 -0.19 -9.04 -7.68
N LEU A 30 0.30 -9.36 -6.48
CA LEU A 30 1.69 -9.13 -6.08
C LEU A 30 2.42 -10.44 -5.74
N SER A 31 1.79 -11.36 -5.00
CA SER A 31 2.28 -12.73 -4.81
C SER A 31 1.21 -13.70 -4.27
N ASP A 32 1.47 -14.99 -4.42
CA ASP A 32 0.69 -16.08 -3.77
C ASP A 32 1.25 -16.53 -2.42
N ASN A 33 2.50 -16.15 -2.10
CA ASN A 33 3.26 -16.75 -1.01
C ASN A 33 3.18 -15.98 0.30
N TYR A 34 2.66 -14.75 0.27
CA TYR A 34 2.70 -13.83 1.39
C TYR A 34 1.34 -13.20 1.63
N ALA A 35 1.04 -12.91 2.88
CA ALA A 35 -0.10 -12.07 3.23
C ALA A 35 0.26 -10.62 2.90
N GLU A 36 -0.44 -10.03 1.95
CA GLU A 36 -0.23 -8.65 1.47
C GLU A 36 -1.51 -7.84 1.69
N TYR A 37 -1.43 -6.80 2.53
CA TYR A 37 -2.63 -6.12 3.03
C TYR A 37 -2.37 -4.66 3.44
N ALA A 38 -3.44 -3.94 3.78
CA ALA A 38 -3.43 -2.53 4.20
C ALA A 38 -2.63 -1.61 3.26
N PRO A 39 -3.01 -1.53 1.97
CA PRO A 39 -2.34 -0.66 1.00
C PRO A 39 -2.58 0.83 1.32
N CYS A 40 -1.57 1.65 1.09
CA CYS A 40 -1.59 3.10 1.22
C CYS A 40 -0.89 3.74 0.03
N PHE A 41 -1.54 4.70 -0.63
CA PHE A 41 -0.91 5.49 -1.68
C PHE A 41 0.18 6.39 -1.10
N TYR A 42 1.34 6.38 -1.74
CA TYR A 42 2.47 7.21 -1.37
C TYR A 42 2.91 8.02 -2.59
N LYS A 43 2.74 9.34 -2.49
CA LYS A 43 2.88 10.25 -3.64
C LYS A 43 1.99 9.79 -4.81
N ASP A 44 2.36 10.16 -6.03
CA ASP A 44 1.52 9.91 -7.22
C ASP A 44 1.70 8.52 -7.83
N HIS A 45 2.80 7.84 -7.53
CA HIS A 45 3.23 6.65 -8.28
C HIS A 45 3.57 5.45 -7.43
N PHE A 46 3.37 5.50 -6.11
CA PHE A 46 3.75 4.37 -5.26
C PHE A 46 2.59 3.86 -4.42
N LEU A 47 2.65 2.56 -4.15
CA LEU A 47 1.78 1.89 -3.20
C LEU A 47 2.65 1.26 -2.13
N ILE A 48 2.40 1.62 -0.88
CA ILE A 48 3.00 0.98 0.28
C ILE A 48 2.00 -0.02 0.86
N PHE A 49 2.44 -1.18 1.28
CA PHE A 49 1.59 -2.22 1.84
C PHE A 49 2.34 -3.03 2.89
N CYS A 50 1.57 -3.73 3.72
CA CYS A 50 2.07 -4.64 4.72
C CYS A 50 2.32 -6.01 4.09
N SER A 51 3.46 -6.64 4.36
CA SER A 51 3.73 -8.01 3.92
C SER A 51 4.52 -8.81 4.94
N ASN A 52 4.16 -10.08 5.15
CA ASN A 52 4.93 -11.04 5.94
C ASN A 52 6.03 -11.74 5.12
N ARG A 53 6.56 -11.04 4.10
CA ARG A 53 7.67 -11.53 3.29
C ARG A 53 8.95 -11.55 4.12
N LYS A 54 9.79 -12.58 3.92
CA LYS A 54 11.08 -12.66 4.61
C LYS A 54 12.00 -11.54 4.11
N ASN A 55 12.48 -10.71 5.02
CA ASN A 55 13.31 -9.53 4.72
C ASN A 55 14.77 -9.65 5.19
N ASP A 56 15.05 -10.55 6.14
CA ASP A 56 16.41 -10.77 6.68
C ASP A 56 16.87 -12.22 6.43
N LEU A 57 18.08 -12.36 5.90
CA LEU A 57 18.73 -13.63 5.60
C LEU A 57 19.39 -14.25 6.84
N ILE A 58 19.78 -13.43 7.81
CA ILE A 58 20.60 -13.81 8.97
C ILE A 58 19.70 -14.09 10.18
N LYS A 59 18.64 -13.29 10.38
CA LYS A 59 17.73 -13.43 11.53
C LYS A 59 16.32 -13.73 11.04
N THR A 60 15.74 -14.82 11.53
CA THR A 60 14.33 -15.15 11.30
C THR A 60 13.59 -14.97 12.60
N ILE A 61 12.64 -14.05 12.61
CA ILE A 61 11.69 -13.89 13.72
C ILE A 61 10.32 -14.24 13.16
N THR A 62 9.64 -15.15 13.83
CA THR A 62 8.30 -15.57 13.49
C THR A 62 7.34 -15.24 14.63
N ASP A 63 6.08 -15.02 14.27
CA ASP A 63 5.01 -14.98 15.25
C ASP A 63 4.75 -16.36 15.87
N THR A 64 3.76 -16.44 16.76
CA THR A 64 3.34 -17.68 17.42
C THR A 64 2.76 -18.72 16.47
N THR A 65 2.47 -18.34 15.21
CA THR A 65 1.96 -19.23 14.16
C THR A 65 3.05 -19.68 13.19
N GLY A 66 4.30 -19.27 13.41
CA GLY A 66 5.44 -19.60 12.55
C GLY A 66 5.54 -18.74 11.29
N LYS A 67 4.74 -17.69 11.15
CA LYS A 67 4.84 -16.74 10.01
C LYS A 67 5.86 -15.65 10.31
N TYR A 68 6.55 -15.16 9.29
CA TYR A 68 7.45 -14.01 9.46
C TYR A 68 6.69 -12.77 9.93
N LEU A 69 7.41 -11.88 10.60
CA LEU A 69 6.86 -10.58 10.96
C LEU A 69 6.52 -9.76 9.72
N THR A 70 5.51 -8.90 9.89
CA THR A 70 5.06 -7.99 8.85
C THR A 70 5.97 -6.76 8.80
N ASP A 71 6.43 -6.44 7.59
CA ASP A 71 7.18 -5.23 7.26
C ASP A 71 6.39 -4.38 6.23
N LEU A 72 6.82 -3.13 6.06
CA LEU A 72 6.27 -2.24 5.02
C LEU A 72 7.07 -2.38 3.71
N TYR A 73 6.37 -2.68 2.62
CA TYR A 73 6.92 -2.80 1.28
C TYR A 73 6.32 -1.75 0.35
N ILE A 74 7.03 -1.45 -0.74
CA ILE A 74 6.66 -0.44 -1.73
C ILE A 74 6.80 -0.99 -3.14
N ILE A 75 5.86 -0.62 -4.01
CA ILE A 75 5.91 -0.82 -5.47
C ILE A 75 5.71 0.50 -6.19
N ASN A 76 6.25 0.61 -7.41
CA ASN A 76 5.94 1.69 -8.34
C ASN A 76 4.76 1.27 -9.22
N LEU A 77 3.65 2.00 -9.15
CA LEU A 77 2.44 1.76 -9.95
C LEU A 77 2.65 2.03 -11.45
N SER A 78 3.74 2.70 -11.82
CA SER A 78 4.15 2.88 -13.22
C SER A 78 4.81 1.64 -13.81
N ASP A 79 5.23 0.66 -12.98
CA ASP A 79 5.82 -0.59 -13.45
C ASP A 79 4.68 -1.49 -13.98
N THR A 80 4.37 -1.38 -15.28
CA THR A 80 3.28 -2.18 -15.87
C THR A 80 3.65 -3.66 -15.94
N GLY A 81 2.81 -4.52 -15.34
CA GLY A 81 2.83 -5.98 -15.53
C GLY A 81 3.87 -6.75 -14.71
N ASN A 82 4.86 -6.10 -14.09
CA ASN A 82 5.84 -6.74 -13.21
C ASN A 82 6.31 -5.77 -12.11
N TYR A 83 5.52 -5.67 -11.04
CA TYR A 83 5.85 -4.77 -9.93
C TYR A 83 7.11 -5.22 -9.19
N LYS A 84 8.12 -4.34 -9.11
CA LYS A 84 9.30 -4.59 -8.29
C LYS A 84 9.00 -4.26 -6.84
N ILE A 85 8.71 -5.29 -6.05
CA ILE A 85 8.47 -5.17 -4.62
C ILE A 85 9.80 -4.90 -3.89
N ARG A 86 9.85 -3.81 -3.12
CA ARG A 86 11.02 -3.40 -2.34
C ARG A 86 10.63 -3.12 -0.91
N LEU A 87 11.57 -3.30 0.02
CA LEU A 87 11.37 -2.82 1.38
C LEU A 87 11.21 -1.31 1.38
N PHE A 88 10.19 -0.79 2.08
CA PHE A 88 9.93 0.65 2.13
C PHE A 88 11.02 1.39 2.91
N SER A 89 11.36 0.92 4.11
CA SER A 89 12.35 1.58 4.96
C SER A 89 12.98 0.64 5.98
N LYS A 90 14.31 0.47 5.89
CA LYS A 90 15.09 -0.25 6.92
C LYS A 90 14.98 0.38 8.32
N LYS A 91 14.69 1.68 8.42
CA LYS A 91 14.53 2.37 9.72
C LYS A 91 13.21 2.02 10.40
N LEU A 92 12.20 1.61 9.62
CA LEU A 92 10.90 1.22 10.13
C LEU A 92 10.81 -0.29 10.34
N THR A 93 11.67 -1.09 9.71
CA THR A 93 11.79 -2.52 9.96
C THR A 93 12.39 -2.81 11.32
N THR A 94 11.65 -3.51 12.16
CA THR A 94 12.10 -3.93 13.49
C THR A 94 11.69 -5.37 13.80
N PRO A 95 12.13 -5.95 14.93
CA PRO A 95 11.65 -7.25 15.45
C PRO A 95 10.17 -7.33 15.83
N PHE A 96 9.32 -6.46 15.28
CA PHE A 96 7.92 -6.29 15.59
C PHE A 96 7.09 -6.33 14.30
N ASN A 97 5.78 -6.49 14.42
CA ASN A 97 4.88 -6.37 13.28
C ASN A 97 4.65 -4.88 12.99
N GLU A 98 5.17 -4.41 11.87
CA GLU A 98 4.89 -3.09 11.31
C GLU A 98 3.59 -3.15 10.51
N GLY A 99 2.69 -2.19 10.69
CA GLY A 99 1.45 -2.22 9.93
C GLY A 99 0.57 -1.00 10.14
N PRO A 100 -0.64 -1.02 9.55
CA PRO A 100 -1.15 -0.03 8.59
C PRO A 100 -0.53 1.36 8.67
N VAL A 101 -0.19 1.92 7.51
CA VAL A 101 0.46 3.23 7.39
C VAL A 101 -0.46 4.25 6.73
N CYS A 102 -0.32 5.52 7.13
CA CYS A 102 -0.81 6.66 6.37
C CYS A 102 0.19 7.83 6.43
N PHE A 103 -0.04 8.83 5.57
CA PHE A 103 0.80 10.01 5.46
C PHE A 103 -0.03 11.28 5.62
N ASN A 104 0.60 12.35 6.09
CA ASN A 104 -0.01 13.67 5.98
C ASN A 104 0.02 14.15 4.51
N LYS A 105 -0.69 15.26 4.24
CA LYS A 105 -0.95 15.77 2.88
C LYS A 105 0.31 16.00 2.03
N ASP A 106 1.42 16.42 2.64
CA ASP A 106 2.68 16.69 1.93
C ASP A 106 3.70 15.53 2.05
N TYR A 107 3.29 14.39 2.61
CA TYR A 107 4.13 13.22 2.85
C TYR A 107 5.36 13.46 3.74
N SER A 108 5.42 14.58 4.49
CA SER A 108 6.52 14.86 5.43
C SER A 108 6.42 14.07 6.74
N LYS A 109 5.24 13.51 7.05
CA LYS A 109 4.98 12.70 8.24
C LYS A 109 4.33 11.38 7.85
N ILE A 110 4.83 10.33 8.48
CA ILE A 110 4.28 8.97 8.42
C ILE A 110 3.66 8.63 9.76
N PHE A 111 2.48 8.03 9.74
CA PHE A 111 1.82 7.47 10.91
C PHE A 111 1.64 5.98 10.65
N PHE A 112 2.02 5.14 11.60
CA PHE A 112 1.96 3.69 11.47
C PHE A 112 1.72 3.06 12.84
N THR A 113 1.27 1.82 12.84
CA THR A 113 1.13 1.01 14.04
C THR A 113 2.24 -0.02 14.12
N ARG A 114 2.62 -0.36 15.35
CA ARG A 114 3.57 -1.41 15.67
C ARG A 114 3.10 -2.12 16.92
N ASN A 115 3.24 -3.45 16.97
CA ASN A 115 2.99 -4.17 18.21
C ASN A 115 4.10 -3.93 19.25
N LEU A 116 3.79 -4.15 20.52
CA LEU A 116 4.72 -3.85 21.63
C LEU A 116 5.40 -5.10 22.21
N HIS A 117 5.01 -6.30 21.76
CA HIS A 117 5.51 -7.55 22.29
C HIS A 117 6.33 -8.31 21.26
N LEU A 118 7.52 -8.72 21.69
CA LEU A 118 8.37 -9.61 20.92
C LEU A 118 7.77 -11.02 20.96
N TYR A 119 7.75 -11.67 19.80
CA TYR A 119 7.29 -13.05 19.67
C TYR A 119 8.36 -14.08 20.09
N THR A 120 9.56 -13.61 20.46
CA THR A 120 10.69 -14.42 20.94
C THR A 120 10.90 -14.28 22.44
N LYS A 121 11.39 -15.36 23.07
CA LYS A 121 11.81 -15.33 24.49
C LYS A 121 13.05 -14.42 24.64
N PRO A 122 13.12 -13.55 25.66
CA PRO A 122 14.22 -12.58 25.84
C PRO A 122 15.64 -13.16 25.81
N LYS A 123 15.81 -14.43 26.22
CA LYS A 123 17.12 -15.12 26.28
C LYS A 123 17.83 -15.25 24.92
N ASP A 124 17.11 -15.16 23.81
CA ASP A 124 17.70 -15.24 22.46
C ASP A 124 18.12 -13.86 21.91
N ILE A 125 17.75 -12.78 22.61
CA ILE A 125 18.01 -11.39 22.24
C ILE A 125 19.26 -10.86 22.96
N GLU A 126 19.47 -11.23 24.23
CA GLU A 126 20.60 -10.75 25.04
C GLU A 126 21.93 -11.45 24.75
N LYS A 127 21.95 -12.67 24.20
CA LYS A 127 23.21 -13.38 23.91
C LYS A 127 24.02 -12.81 22.74
N LYS A 128 23.55 -11.76 22.07
CA LYS A 128 24.06 -11.34 20.76
C LYS A 128 24.10 -9.82 20.56
N LYS A 129 24.34 -9.07 21.63
CA LYS A 129 24.98 -7.75 21.53
C LYS A 129 26.49 -7.92 21.50
#